data_AF-A0A2N1V021-F1
#
_entry.id   AF-A0A2N1V021-F1
#
_cell.length_a   1.000
_cell.length_b   1.000
_cell.length_c   1.000
_cell.angle_alpha   90.00
_cell.angle_beta   90.00
_cell.angle_gamma   90.00
#
_symmetry.space_group_name_H-M   'P 1'
#
loop_
_entity.id
_entity.type
_entity.pdbx_description
1 polymer ?
#
loop_
_entity_poly.entity_id
_entity_poly.type
_entity_poly.pdbx_seq_one_letter_code
_entity_poly.pdbx_strand_id
1 'polypeptide(L)'
;MPALTVSFAEVQPIFQQRCASCHSQNPTQAGFGQAAGGVMFDTPEQIKAKADRILVRAVQTKSMPQGNATGMTDPERERLRLWIEQDAKL
;
A
#
# COMPACT_ATOMS: atom_id res chain seq x y z
N MET A 1 0.48 19.40 20.97
CA MET A 1 1.33 18.23 20.66
C MET A 1 1.60 18.28 19.17
N PRO A 2 2.85 18.21 18.67
CA PRO A 2 3.06 18.21 17.23
C PRO A 2 2.35 16.98 16.66
N ALA A 3 1.49 17.18 15.66
CA ALA A 3 0.99 16.06 14.87
C ALA A 3 2.21 15.40 14.23
N LEU A 4 2.51 14.15 14.60
CA LEU A 4 3.55 13.37 13.98
C LEU A 4 3.08 13.03 12.56
N THR A 5 3.41 13.93 11.62
CA THR A 5 3.24 13.73 10.20
C THR A 5 3.93 12.43 9.80
N VAL A 6 3.21 11.52 9.15
CA VAL A 6 3.76 10.28 8.63
C VAL A 6 4.30 10.57 7.23
N SER A 7 5.59 10.38 7.05
CA SER A 7 6.28 10.58 5.78
C SER A 7 6.08 9.40 4.83
N PHE A 8 6.28 9.64 3.52
CA PHE A 8 6.26 8.54 2.55
C PHE A 8 7.33 7.48 2.86
N ALA A 9 8.50 7.90 3.34
CA ALA A 9 9.58 6.98 3.72
C ALA A 9 9.17 5.96 4.80
N GLU A 10 8.23 6.31 5.68
CA GLU A 10 7.71 5.38 6.69
C GLU A 10 6.74 4.34 6.12
N VAL A 11 6.00 4.69 5.06
CA VAL A 11 5.00 3.80 4.45
C VAL A 11 5.52 3.04 3.23
N GLN A 12 6.56 3.54 2.56
CA GLN A 12 7.16 2.90 1.40
C GLN A 12 7.54 1.42 1.64
N PRO A 13 8.13 1.03 2.79
CA PRO A 13 8.44 -0.37 3.05
C PRO A 13 7.19 -1.26 3.14
N ILE A 14 6.05 -0.71 3.59
CA ILE A 14 4.78 -1.43 3.66
C ILE A 14 4.32 -1.79 2.24
N PHE A 15 4.43 -0.87 1.28
CA PHE A 15 4.08 -1.17 -0.11
C PHE A 15 4.96 -2.25 -0.72
N GLN A 16 6.27 -2.19 -0.46
CA GLN A 16 7.21 -3.20 -0.95
C GLN A 16 6.93 -4.59 -0.36
N GLN A 17 6.63 -4.67 0.94
CA GLN A 17 6.44 -5.94 1.63
C GLN A 17 5.03 -6.53 1.47
N ARG A 18 4.01 -5.68 1.31
CA ARG A 18 2.59 -6.08 1.37
C ARG A 18 1.85 -5.97 0.04
N CYS A 19 2.37 -5.21 -0.91
CA CYS A 19 1.64 -4.89 -2.15
C CYS A 19 2.41 -5.28 -3.42
N ALA A 20 3.72 -5.01 -3.48
CA ALA A 20 4.53 -5.14 -4.69
C ALA A 20 4.64 -6.58 -5.22
N SER A 21 4.47 -7.62 -4.39
CA SER A 21 4.53 -9.01 -4.86
C SER A 21 3.44 -9.35 -5.88
N CYS A 22 2.29 -8.69 -5.84
CA CYS A 22 1.18 -8.87 -6.79
C CYS A 22 0.92 -7.63 -7.66
N HIS A 23 1.25 -6.44 -7.16
CA HIS A 23 0.97 -5.15 -7.79
C HIS A 23 2.27 -4.43 -8.20
N SER A 24 3.09 -5.09 -9.01
CA SER A 24 4.29 -4.52 -9.61
C SER A 24 4.34 -4.81 -11.10
N GLN A 25 5.20 -4.11 -11.82
CA GLN A 25 5.53 -4.40 -13.21
C GLN A 25 6.08 -5.82 -13.37
N ASN A 26 6.78 -6.33 -12.35
CA ASN A 26 7.33 -7.68 -12.31
C ASN A 26 6.85 -8.41 -11.04
N PRO A 27 5.58 -8.88 -10.99
CA PRO A 27 5.06 -9.60 -9.83
C PRO A 27 5.91 -10.83 -9.51
N THR A 28 6.18 -11.04 -8.23
CA THR A 28 6.96 -12.20 -7.75
C THR A 28 6.05 -13.27 -7.17
N GLN A 29 4.78 -12.95 -6.91
CA GLN A 29 3.81 -13.92 -6.43
C GLN A 29 3.44 -14.91 -7.55
N ALA A 30 3.61 -16.20 -7.27
CA ALA A 30 3.19 -17.27 -8.18
C ALA A 30 1.71 -17.12 -8.59
N GLY A 31 1.43 -17.27 -9.88
CA GLY A 31 0.09 -17.11 -10.46
C GLY A 31 -0.18 -15.73 -11.06
N PHE A 32 0.74 -14.76 -10.92
CA PHE A 32 0.64 -13.45 -11.57
C PHE A 32 1.71 -13.29 -12.65
N GLY A 33 1.31 -13.33 -13.93
CA GLY A 33 2.18 -12.98 -15.06
C GLY A 33 2.24 -11.48 -15.36
N GLN A 34 1.38 -10.69 -14.71
CA GLN A 34 1.27 -9.23 -14.86
C GLN A 34 0.64 -8.64 -13.59
N ALA A 35 0.83 -7.33 -13.39
CA ALA A 35 0.30 -6.60 -12.25
C ALA A 35 -1.20 -6.87 -12.02
N ALA A 36 -1.56 -7.31 -10.81
CA ALA A 36 -2.92 -7.66 -10.46
C ALA A 36 -3.86 -6.46 -10.66
N GLY A 37 -4.90 -6.65 -11.49
CA GLY A 37 -5.87 -5.61 -11.82
C GLY A 37 -5.27 -4.38 -12.53
N GLY A 38 -4.09 -4.50 -13.15
CA GLY A 38 -3.39 -3.41 -13.81
C GLY A 38 -2.92 -2.31 -12.87
N VAL A 39 -2.82 -2.60 -11.57
CA VAL A 39 -2.34 -1.65 -10.55
C VAL A 39 -0.91 -1.99 -10.18
N MET A 40 -0.04 -0.97 -10.24
CA MET A 40 1.36 -1.08 -9.87
C MET A 40 1.67 -0.12 -8.72
N PHE A 41 2.60 -0.51 -7.86
CA PHE A 41 3.10 0.25 -6.71
C PHE A 41 4.64 0.30 -6.70
N ASP A 42 5.25 0.32 -7.89
CA ASP A 42 6.70 0.31 -8.06
C ASP A 42 7.31 1.70 -7.78
N THR A 43 6.53 2.75 -8.02
CA THR A 43 6.97 4.14 -7.89
C THR A 43 6.13 4.91 -6.87
N PRO A 44 6.71 5.92 -6.19
CA PRO A 44 5.98 6.79 -5.28
C PRO A 44 4.76 7.45 -5.94
N GLU A 45 4.88 7.87 -7.20
CA GLU A 45 3.82 8.53 -7.96
C GLU A 45 2.63 7.58 -8.20
N GLN A 46 2.91 6.32 -8.54
CA GLN A 46 1.86 5.30 -8.70
C GLN A 46 1.14 5.03 -7.38
N ILE A 47 1.87 4.95 -6.27
CA ILE A 47 1.29 4.75 -4.93
C ILE A 47 0.39 5.93 -4.58
N LYS A 48 0.89 7.18 -4.70
CA LYS A 48 0.11 8.39 -4.43
C LYS A 48 -1.13 8.47 -5.31
N ALA A 49 -1.02 8.18 -6.60
CA ALA A 49 -2.15 8.20 -7.54
C ALA A 49 -3.25 7.18 -7.22
N LYS A 50 -3.02 6.25 -6.27
CA LYS A 50 -3.97 5.23 -5.83
C LYS A 50 -4.28 5.32 -4.33
N ALA A 51 -3.89 6.40 -3.65
CA ALA A 51 -4.07 6.57 -2.21
C ALA A 51 -5.50 6.27 -1.74
N ASP A 52 -6.52 6.83 -2.39
CA ASP A 52 -7.93 6.58 -2.04
C ASP A 52 -8.31 5.09 -2.15
N ARG A 53 -7.83 4.43 -3.20
CA ARG A 53 -8.10 3.00 -3.41
C ARG A 53 -7.36 2.15 -2.37
N ILE A 54 -6.14 2.53 -2.00
CA ILE A 54 -5.36 1.88 -0.94
C ILE A 54 -6.10 2.01 0.39
N LEU A 55 -6.60 3.21 0.73
CA LEU A 55 -7.35 3.45 1.95
C LEU A 55 -8.55 2.50 2.07
N VAL A 56 -9.36 2.41 1.00
CA VAL A 56 -10.55 1.54 1.02
C VAL A 56 -10.16 0.07 1.12
N ARG A 57 -9.20 -0.40 0.30
CA ARG A 57 -8.92 -1.83 0.18
C ARG A 57 -8.03 -2.37 1.29
N ALA A 58 -7.01 -1.62 1.71
CA ALA A 58 -6.03 -2.03 2.71
C ALA A 58 -6.38 -1.53 4.12
N VAL A 59 -7.09 -0.42 4.30
CA VAL A 59 -7.39 0.08 5.65
C VAL A 59 -8.83 -0.22 6.05
N GLN A 60 -9.81 0.27 5.28
CA GLN A 60 -11.22 0.21 5.68
C GLN A 60 -11.81 -1.20 5.56
N THR A 61 -11.70 -1.81 4.38
CA THR A 61 -12.29 -3.14 4.11
C THR A 61 -11.38 -4.30 4.49
N LYS A 62 -10.08 -4.03 4.68
CA LYS A 62 -9.02 -5.04 4.89
C LYS A 62 -9.05 -6.19 3.86
N SER A 63 -9.58 -5.91 2.67
CA SER A 63 -9.70 -6.88 1.56
C SER A 63 -8.38 -7.12 0.84
N MET A 64 -7.41 -6.22 1.02
CA MET A 64 -6.03 -6.39 0.59
C MET A 64 -5.07 -6.32 1.78
N PRO A 65 -4.00 -7.12 1.79
CA PRO A 65 -3.72 -8.25 0.88
C PRO A 65 -4.81 -9.33 0.97
N GLN A 66 -5.12 -10.02 -0.14
CA GLN A 66 -6.19 -11.02 -0.17
C GLN A 66 -5.95 -12.10 0.89
N GLY A 67 -6.93 -12.33 1.77
CA GLY A 67 -6.79 -13.28 2.89
C GLY A 67 -5.63 -12.95 3.85
N ASN A 68 -5.14 -11.71 3.85
CA ASN A 68 -3.92 -11.27 4.52
C ASN A 68 -2.66 -12.07 4.13
N ALA A 69 -2.54 -12.48 2.86
CA ALA A 69 -1.47 -13.36 2.37
C ALA A 69 -0.05 -12.90 2.70
N THR A 70 0.21 -11.59 2.82
CA THR A 70 1.53 -11.05 3.16
C THR A 70 1.69 -10.71 4.64
N GLY A 71 0.73 -11.06 5.50
CA GLY A 71 0.78 -10.81 6.94
C GLY A 71 0.73 -9.32 7.34
N MET A 72 -0.01 -8.50 6.60
CA MET A 72 -0.14 -7.06 6.92
C MET A 72 -0.85 -6.86 8.27
N THR A 73 -0.20 -6.10 9.15
CA THR A 73 -0.59 -5.87 10.54
C THR A 73 -1.47 -4.61 10.69
N ASP A 74 -2.20 -4.52 11.80
CA ASP A 74 -3.02 -3.33 12.09
C ASP A 74 -2.18 -2.04 12.28
N PRO A 75 -0.99 -2.06 12.93
CA PRO A 75 -0.11 -0.89 12.97
C PRO A 75 0.34 -0.40 11.58
N GLU A 76 0.63 -1.30 10.65
CA GLU A 76 0.95 -0.92 9.27
C GLU A 76 -0.25 -0.26 8.58
N ARG A 77 -1.45 -0.81 8.75
CA ARG A 77 -2.70 -0.22 8.21
C ARG A 77 -2.95 1.17 8.76
N GLU A 78 -2.69 1.37 10.05
CA GLU A 78 -2.81 2.67 10.70
C GLU A 78 -1.81 3.69 10.15
N ARG A 79 -0.57 3.28 9.88
CA ARG A 79 0.41 4.16 9.22
C ARG A 79 -0.01 4.56 7.81
N LEU A 80 -0.56 3.62 7.03
CA LEU A 80 -1.14 3.96 5.72
C LEU A 80 -2.32 4.94 5.86
N ARG A 81 -3.22 4.72 6.82
CA ARG A 81 -4.36 5.60 7.08
C ARG A 81 -3.89 7.03 7.33
N LEU A 82 -2.98 7.20 8.28
CA LEU A 82 -2.45 8.50 8.68
C LEU A 82 -1.74 9.21 7.52
N TRP A 83 -0.92 8.50 6.75
CA TRP A 83 -0.24 9.07 5.59
C TRP A 83 -1.24 9.53 4.50
N ILE A 84 -2.27 8.72 4.23
CA ILE A 84 -3.30 9.06 3.21
C ILE A 84 -4.14 10.26 3.66
N GLU A 85 -4.57 10.29 4.92
CA GLU A 85 -5.30 11.43 5.51
C GLU A 85 -4.47 12.73 5.52
N GLN A 86 -3.15 12.62 5.43
CA GLN A 86 -2.21 13.74 5.28
C GLN A 86 -1.92 14.11 3.83
N ASP A 87 -2.85 13.80 2.91
CA ASP A 87 -2.77 14.08 1.46
C ASP A 87 -1.72 13.25 0.71
N ALA A 88 -1.35 12.08 1.26
CA ALA A 88 -0.45 11.12 0.62
C ALA A 88 0.84 11.79 0.07
N LYS A 89 1.43 12.67 0.88
CA LYS A 89 2.60 13.46 0.47
C LYS A 89 3.82 12.56 0.29
N LEU A 90 4.58 12.82 -0.78
CA LEU A 90 5.85 12.14 -1.08
C LEU A 90 7.00 12.77 -0.28
#